data_AF-A0AAE3KW62-F1
#
_entry.id   AF-A0AAE3KW62-F1
#
_cell.length_a   1.000
_cell.length_b   1.000
_cell.length_c   1.000
_cell.angle_alpha   90.00
_cell.angle_beta   90.00
_cell.angle_gamma   90.00
#
_symmetry.space_group_name_H-M   'P 1'
#
loop_
_entity.id
_entity.type
_entity.pdbx_description
1 polymer ?
#
loop_
_entity_poly.entity_id
_entity_poly.type
_entity_poly.pdbx_seq_one_letter_code
_entity_poly.pdbx_strand_id
1 'polypeptide(L)'
;MTPELLNYYFKKYNLTMSDPHPYKLPVLRKYDSLEKDWYVEYYAYSERDAKLKRKRVVLAEPTEKQRIERAKSEIKLISEMLKAGAIIDPIKKKLQKSEITKTSKLTEAIKYFLEQNKATLEQNTYESYKRHLDHLINYLNRHQNQSLTLEQLDIQIAYQFTDELISEVKHGNRTRNNVKDTCSIFFNYFKKRRIIEENPFNEIQSLRTHARKYTAISKEHVKKLLQSFQESEDLQLDLFVQFEYYAALRPNKELRLLKIEDILDKTIAVPCDTSKNKEKEHVRIAPPLEKKIQEHNLRSYPGDYYIFSKNGLPGPEHNGKKYQYMRHREHLKALKIDHLQYDVYSWKHSGVIALFLATQNLELVRQHCRHKDVATTIKYLRDLGQFTDYDEINKFPEI
;
A
#
# COMPACT_ATOMS: atom_id res chain seq x y z
N MET A 1 32.72 -22.89 -9.86
CA MET A 1 31.98 -22.09 -8.87
C MET A 1 30.51 -22.14 -9.26
N THR A 2 29.58 -22.47 -8.37
CA THR A 2 28.15 -22.52 -8.73
C THR A 2 27.59 -21.10 -8.93
N PRO A 3 26.53 -20.91 -9.72
CA PRO A 3 25.92 -19.58 -9.94
C PRO A 3 25.49 -18.87 -8.64
N GLU A 4 25.05 -19.63 -7.63
CA GLU A 4 24.64 -19.13 -6.31
C GLU A 4 25.83 -18.59 -5.51
N LEU A 5 26.95 -19.31 -5.52
CA LEU A 5 28.19 -18.91 -4.84
C LEU A 5 28.76 -17.65 -5.49
N LEU A 6 28.67 -17.56 -6.82
CA LEU A 6 29.11 -16.40 -7.59
C LEU A 6 28.31 -15.13 -7.21
N ASN A 7 26.98 -15.26 -7.08
CA ASN A 7 26.10 -14.15 -6.69
C ASN A 7 26.35 -13.67 -5.26
N TYR A 8 26.63 -14.58 -4.32
CA TYR A 8 27.04 -14.24 -2.95
C TYR A 8 28.30 -13.37 -2.95
N TYR A 9 29.32 -13.74 -3.73
CA TYR A 9 30.58 -12.98 -3.79
C TYR A 9 30.46 -11.66 -4.53
N PHE A 10 29.64 -11.56 -5.59
CA PHE A 10 29.34 -10.27 -6.22
C PHE A 10 28.76 -9.27 -5.21
N LYS A 11 27.85 -9.73 -4.37
CA LYS A 11 27.27 -8.91 -3.30
C LYS A 11 28.31 -8.56 -2.22
N LYS A 12 29.14 -9.51 -1.81
CA LYS A 12 30.19 -9.32 -0.78
C LYS A 12 31.23 -8.26 -1.19
N TYR A 13 31.67 -8.28 -2.45
CA TYR A 13 32.70 -7.36 -2.96
C TYR A 13 32.14 -6.15 -3.72
N ASN A 14 30.81 -6.03 -3.79
CA ASN A 14 30.11 -4.98 -4.55
C ASN A 14 30.57 -4.92 -6.02
N LEU A 15 30.64 -6.09 -6.65
CA LEU A 15 31.09 -6.31 -8.03
C LEU A 15 29.88 -6.63 -8.95
N THR A 16 30.00 -6.38 -10.25
CA THR A 16 29.00 -6.71 -11.27
C THR A 16 29.69 -7.21 -12.54
N MET A 17 29.07 -8.09 -13.32
CA MET A 17 29.63 -8.57 -14.60
C MET A 17 29.41 -7.55 -15.72
N SER A 18 30.44 -7.27 -16.51
CA SER A 18 30.42 -6.45 -17.72
C SER A 18 31.40 -7.03 -18.75
N ASP A 19 31.51 -6.42 -19.93
CA ASP A 19 32.56 -6.75 -20.91
C ASP A 19 33.95 -6.61 -20.25
N PRO A 20 35.01 -7.31 -20.74
CA PRO A 20 36.31 -7.27 -20.09
C PRO A 20 36.89 -5.84 -20.04
N HIS A 21 37.01 -5.29 -18.83
CA HIS A 21 37.60 -3.98 -18.57
C HIS A 21 39.02 -4.12 -17.98
N PRO A 22 39.88 -3.08 -18.06
CA PRO A 22 41.20 -3.10 -17.41
C PRO A 22 41.07 -3.38 -15.90
N TYR A 23 42.01 -4.14 -15.33
CA TYR A 23 42.09 -4.41 -13.90
C TYR A 23 43.55 -4.55 -13.44
N LYS A 24 43.80 -4.48 -12.13
CA LYS A 24 45.07 -4.93 -11.53
C LYS A 24 44.81 -6.07 -10.57
N LEU A 25 45.56 -7.15 -10.74
CA LEU A 25 45.43 -8.37 -9.94
C LEU A 25 45.63 -8.08 -8.44
N PRO A 26 44.94 -8.84 -7.58
CA PRO A 26 45.04 -8.70 -6.14
C PRO A 26 46.44 -9.06 -5.62
N VAL A 27 46.95 -8.22 -4.71
CA VAL A 27 48.25 -8.38 -4.05
C VAL A 27 48.06 -8.30 -2.53
N LEU A 28 48.69 -9.22 -1.80
CA LEU A 28 48.73 -9.16 -0.34
C LEU A 28 49.66 -8.03 0.13
N ARG A 29 49.14 -7.14 0.98
CA ARG A 29 49.92 -6.17 1.74
C ARG A 29 49.92 -6.62 3.20
N LYS A 30 51.12 -6.94 3.70
CA LYS A 30 51.36 -7.38 5.07
C LYS A 30 52.24 -6.39 5.82
N TYR A 31 52.09 -6.39 7.14
CA TYR A 31 52.91 -5.62 8.08
C TYR A 31 53.58 -6.58 9.07
N ASP A 32 54.71 -6.17 9.64
CA ASP A 32 55.46 -7.00 10.59
C ASP A 32 54.74 -7.20 11.93
N SER A 33 53.78 -6.32 12.26
CA SER A 33 52.91 -6.44 13.43
C SER A 33 51.48 -6.82 13.03
N LEU A 34 50.86 -7.70 13.84
CA LEU A 34 49.46 -8.09 13.70
C LEU A 34 48.47 -7.03 14.20
N GLU A 35 48.96 -6.01 14.91
CA GLU A 35 48.18 -4.83 15.34
C GLU A 35 47.78 -3.93 14.15
N LYS A 36 48.48 -4.07 13.03
CA LYS A 36 48.13 -3.40 11.77
C LYS A 36 47.33 -4.34 10.89
N ASP A 37 46.28 -3.80 10.27
CA ASP A 37 45.43 -4.53 9.35
C ASP A 37 46.20 -4.96 8.11
N TRP A 38 46.32 -6.28 7.91
CA TRP A 38 46.74 -6.83 6.62
C TRP A 38 45.58 -6.72 5.65
N TYR A 39 45.87 -6.57 4.35
CA TYR A 39 44.80 -6.52 3.36
C TYR A 39 45.25 -7.02 1.99
N VAL A 40 44.29 -7.55 1.25
CA VAL A 40 44.43 -7.81 -0.18
C VAL A 40 44.00 -6.54 -0.93
N GLU A 41 44.91 -5.98 -1.71
CA GLU A 41 44.67 -4.78 -2.51
C GLU A 41 44.56 -5.14 -3.99
N TYR A 42 43.52 -4.64 -4.66
CA TYR A 42 43.31 -4.82 -6.09
C TYR A 42 42.69 -3.57 -6.72
N TYR A 43 42.69 -3.50 -8.05
CA TYR A 43 42.02 -2.42 -8.78
C TYR A 43 41.00 -3.01 -9.74
N ALA A 44 39.74 -2.61 -9.56
CA ALA A 44 38.65 -2.94 -10.48
C ALA A 44 38.25 -1.67 -11.25
N TYR A 45 37.80 -1.84 -12.48
CA TYR A 45 37.29 -0.73 -13.28
C TYR A 45 35.97 -0.22 -12.71
N SER A 46 35.88 1.10 -12.52
CA SER A 46 34.65 1.79 -12.18
C SER A 46 34.01 2.33 -13.45
N GLU A 47 32.85 1.80 -13.83
CA GLU A 47 32.12 2.34 -14.99
C GLU A 47 31.70 3.79 -14.75
N ARG A 48 31.23 4.14 -13.54
CA ARG A 48 30.81 5.50 -13.19
C ARG A 48 31.89 6.55 -13.41
N ASP A 49 33.12 6.23 -13.00
CA ASP A 49 34.23 7.18 -13.00
C ASP A 49 35.21 6.96 -14.15
N ALA A 50 34.90 6.01 -15.05
CA ALA A 50 35.71 5.59 -16.19
C ALA A 50 37.20 5.35 -15.84
N LYS A 51 37.47 4.81 -14.65
CA LYS A 51 38.84 4.61 -14.17
C LYS A 51 38.97 3.44 -13.20
N LEU A 52 40.19 2.93 -13.07
CA LEU A 52 40.54 1.96 -12.05
C LEU A 52 40.39 2.56 -10.65
N LYS A 53 39.61 1.91 -9.79
CA LYS A 53 39.51 2.26 -8.38
C LYS A 53 40.09 1.17 -7.51
N ARG A 54 40.86 1.60 -6.52
CA ARG A 54 41.49 0.74 -5.52
C ARG A 54 40.42 0.17 -4.57
N LYS A 55 40.48 -1.13 -4.34
CA LYS A 55 39.69 -1.86 -3.34
C LYS A 55 40.60 -2.66 -2.43
N ARG A 56 40.14 -2.86 -1.19
CA ARG A 56 40.89 -3.53 -0.13
C ARG A 56 39.96 -4.50 0.59
N VAL A 57 40.45 -5.71 0.81
CA VAL A 57 39.83 -6.71 1.68
C VAL A 57 40.70 -6.84 2.91
N VAL A 58 40.19 -6.38 4.06
CA VAL A 58 40.91 -6.47 5.34
C VAL A 58 40.92 -7.92 5.83
N LEU A 59 42.08 -8.36 6.30
CA LEU A 59 42.36 -9.68 6.86
C LEU A 59 42.61 -9.52 8.36
N ALA A 60 41.57 -9.79 9.15
CA ALA A 60 41.55 -9.54 10.59
C ALA A 60 41.71 -10.82 11.43
N GLU A 61 42.24 -11.90 10.84
CA GLU A 61 42.43 -13.16 11.55
C GLU A 61 43.45 -13.00 12.71
N PRO A 62 43.29 -13.76 13.81
CA PRO A 62 44.16 -13.65 14.98
C PRO A 62 45.63 -14.03 14.72
N THR A 63 45.91 -14.87 13.72
CA THR A 63 47.26 -15.40 13.47
C THR A 63 47.75 -15.11 12.05
N GLU A 64 49.07 -14.95 11.89
CA GLU A 64 49.71 -14.77 10.59
C GLU A 64 49.36 -15.92 9.62
N LYS A 65 49.41 -17.16 10.10
CA LYS A 65 49.08 -18.34 9.27
C LYS A 65 47.66 -18.26 8.70
N GLN A 66 46.68 -17.88 9.53
CA GLN A 66 45.28 -17.73 9.09
C GLN A 66 45.10 -16.54 8.14
N ARG A 67 45.78 -15.41 8.37
CA ARG A 67 45.75 -14.27 7.44
C ARG A 67 46.34 -14.64 6.07
N ILE A 68 47.43 -15.40 6.03
CA ILE A 68 48.04 -15.89 4.78
C ILE A 68 47.10 -16.84 4.03
N GLU A 69 46.44 -17.76 4.74
CA GLU A 69 45.51 -18.71 4.13
C GLU A 69 44.27 -18.01 3.56
N ARG A 70 43.69 -17.06 4.30
CA ARG A 70 42.60 -16.22 3.80
C ARG A 70 43.06 -15.38 2.61
N ALA A 71 44.25 -14.78 2.68
CA ALA A 71 44.81 -14.00 1.57
C ALA A 71 44.90 -14.82 0.29
N LYS A 72 45.41 -16.06 0.34
CA LYS A 72 45.49 -16.95 -0.82
C LYS A 72 44.12 -17.22 -1.43
N SER A 73 43.13 -17.50 -0.59
CA SER A 73 41.75 -17.76 -1.01
C SER A 73 41.11 -16.53 -1.67
N GLU A 74 41.27 -15.35 -1.05
CA GLU A 74 40.76 -14.07 -1.53
C GLU A 74 41.43 -13.64 -2.85
N ILE A 75 42.76 -13.78 -2.96
CA ILE A 75 43.53 -13.49 -4.18
C ILE A 75 43.04 -14.37 -5.33
N LYS A 76 42.86 -15.68 -5.10
CA LYS A 76 42.37 -16.60 -6.13
C LYS A 76 40.98 -16.20 -6.62
N LEU A 77 40.05 -16.01 -5.68
CA LEU A 77 38.67 -15.66 -5.98
C LEU A 77 38.55 -14.32 -6.74
N ILE A 78 39.19 -13.27 -6.23
CA ILE A 78 39.14 -11.94 -6.84
C ILE A 78 39.79 -11.98 -8.24
N SER A 79 40.87 -12.74 -8.41
CA SER A 79 41.51 -12.91 -9.72
C SER A 79 40.57 -13.58 -10.73
N GLU A 80 39.84 -14.63 -10.32
CA GLU A 80 38.84 -15.29 -11.17
C GLU A 80 37.71 -14.33 -11.55
N MET A 81 37.20 -13.56 -10.59
CA MET A 81 36.13 -12.57 -10.84
C MET A 81 36.58 -11.45 -11.79
N LEU A 82 37.77 -10.88 -11.59
CA LEU A 82 38.30 -9.82 -12.46
C LEU A 82 38.56 -10.33 -13.88
N LYS A 83 39.11 -11.55 -14.03
CA LYS A 83 39.28 -12.20 -15.33
C LYS A 83 37.94 -12.47 -16.04
N ALA A 84 36.89 -12.71 -15.28
CA ALA A 84 35.53 -12.89 -15.80
C ALA A 84 34.83 -11.56 -16.17
N GLY A 85 35.46 -10.39 -15.96
CA GLY A 85 34.88 -9.09 -16.31
C GLY A 85 34.16 -8.38 -15.15
N ALA A 86 34.53 -8.68 -13.90
CA ALA A 86 33.96 -8.00 -12.75
C ALA A 86 34.37 -6.51 -12.65
N ILE A 87 33.38 -5.63 -12.59
CA ILE A 87 33.50 -4.17 -12.42
C ILE A 87 32.89 -3.70 -11.10
N ILE A 88 33.19 -2.47 -10.69
CA ILE A 88 32.59 -1.78 -9.54
C ILE A 88 31.84 -0.53 -9.97
N ASP A 89 30.93 -0.05 -9.11
CA ASP A 89 30.13 1.15 -9.37
C ASP A 89 29.53 1.17 -10.79
N PRO A 90 28.79 0.11 -11.21
CA PRO A 90 28.22 0.07 -12.55
C PRO A 90 27.40 1.33 -12.76
N ILE A 91 27.49 1.91 -13.96
CA ILE A 91 26.53 2.94 -14.34
C ILE A 91 25.21 2.17 -14.39
N LYS A 92 24.28 2.47 -13.47
CA LYS A 92 22.88 2.14 -13.72
C LYS A 92 22.62 2.78 -15.07
N LYS A 93 22.54 1.99 -16.16
CA LYS A 93 22.02 2.50 -17.43
C LYS A 93 20.75 3.19 -17.00
N LYS A 94 20.73 4.54 -17.03
CA LYS A 94 19.46 5.24 -17.15
C LYS A 94 18.87 4.51 -18.33
N LEU A 95 17.79 3.75 -18.12
CA LEU A 95 16.99 3.28 -19.24
C LEU A 95 16.92 4.52 -20.13
N GLN A 96 17.52 4.45 -21.32
CA GLN A 96 17.20 5.43 -22.34
C GLN A 96 15.69 5.51 -22.25
N LYS A 97 15.14 6.70 -22.00
CA LYS A 97 13.69 6.86 -22.01
C LYS A 97 13.29 6.34 -23.39
N SER A 98 12.86 5.08 -23.44
CA SER A 98 12.41 4.45 -24.66
C SER A 98 11.24 5.31 -25.05
N GLU A 99 11.42 6.10 -26.10
CA GLU A 99 10.34 6.92 -26.60
C GLU A 99 9.26 5.93 -27.04
N ILE A 100 8.19 5.86 -26.25
CA ILE A 100 7.10 4.94 -26.55
C ILE A 100 6.41 5.48 -27.79
N THR A 101 6.48 4.71 -28.86
CA THR A 101 5.78 4.95 -30.11
C THR A 101 4.54 4.05 -30.19
N LYS A 102 3.70 4.30 -31.19
CA LYS A 102 2.51 3.48 -31.48
C LYS A 102 2.83 2.02 -31.81
N THR A 103 4.04 1.75 -32.32
CA THR A 103 4.56 0.42 -32.63
C THR A 103 5.28 -0.25 -31.46
N SER A 104 5.35 0.40 -30.29
CA SER A 104 5.92 -0.22 -29.09
C SER A 104 5.01 -1.33 -28.57
N LYS A 105 5.61 -2.40 -28.04
CA LYS A 105 4.85 -3.52 -27.44
C LYS A 105 4.05 -3.03 -26.24
N LEU A 106 2.87 -3.61 -26.03
CA LEU A 106 2.01 -3.27 -24.88
C LEU A 106 2.72 -3.48 -23.54
N THR A 107 3.52 -4.55 -23.41
CA THR A 107 4.26 -4.85 -22.18
C THR A 107 5.31 -3.77 -21.84
N GLU A 108 5.94 -3.17 -22.85
CA GLU A 108 6.90 -2.08 -22.70
C GLU A 108 6.17 -0.77 -22.35
N ALA A 109 5.07 -0.48 -23.06
CA ALA A 109 4.23 0.67 -22.79
C ALA A 109 3.63 0.65 -21.37
N ILE A 110 3.19 -0.51 -20.88
CA ILE A 110 2.68 -0.70 -19.51
C ILE A 110 3.77 -0.40 -18.48
N LYS A 111 4.99 -0.94 -18.66
CA LYS A 111 6.12 -0.66 -17.77
C LYS A 111 6.44 0.84 -17.74
N TYR A 112 6.48 1.47 -18.91
CA TYR A 112 6.69 2.91 -19.02
C TYR A 112 5.60 3.70 -18.30
N PHE A 113 4.33 3.39 -18.53
CA PHE A 113 3.19 4.03 -17.88
C PHE A 113 3.28 3.93 -16.35
N LEU A 114 3.55 2.74 -15.81
CA LEU A 114 3.66 2.53 -14.37
C LEU A 114 4.82 3.35 -13.78
N GLU A 115 6.01 3.30 -14.39
CA GLU A 115 7.17 4.08 -13.92
C GLU A 115 6.91 5.59 -13.95
N GLN A 116 6.27 6.12 -15.00
CA GLN A 116 5.94 7.56 -15.07
C GLN A 116 4.93 8.00 -14.01
N ASN A 117 4.07 7.10 -13.54
CA ASN A 117 3.01 7.43 -12.57
C ASN A 117 3.36 7.02 -11.12
N LYS A 118 4.50 6.36 -10.90
CA LYS A 118 4.91 5.85 -9.59
C LYS A 118 5.10 6.96 -8.54
N ALA A 119 5.63 8.11 -8.95
CA ALA A 119 5.88 9.24 -8.04
C ALA A 119 4.64 10.14 -7.82
N THR A 120 3.64 10.05 -8.69
CA THR A 120 2.47 10.94 -8.68
C THR A 120 1.22 10.28 -8.11
N LEU A 121 1.11 8.96 -8.20
CA LEU A 121 -0.01 8.20 -7.65
C LEU A 121 0.21 7.83 -6.18
N GLU A 122 -0.88 7.76 -5.43
CA GLU A 122 -0.88 7.13 -4.10
C GLU A 122 -0.52 5.65 -4.24
N GLN A 123 0.22 5.11 -3.27
CA GLN A 123 0.74 3.74 -3.32
C GLN A 123 -0.37 2.71 -3.61
N ASN A 124 -1.52 2.77 -2.94
CA ASN A 124 -2.60 1.80 -3.18
C ASN A 124 -3.20 1.91 -4.59
N THR A 125 -3.25 3.12 -5.16
CA THR A 125 -3.71 3.34 -6.54
C THR A 125 -2.69 2.77 -7.53
N TYR A 126 -1.40 3.01 -7.30
CA TYR A 126 -0.32 2.41 -8.10
C TYR A 126 -0.37 0.88 -8.08
N GLU A 127 -0.47 0.27 -6.90
CA GLU A 127 -0.58 -1.20 -6.77
C GLU A 127 -1.83 -1.75 -7.47
N SER A 128 -2.95 -1.02 -7.39
CA SER A 128 -4.17 -1.39 -8.10
C SER A 128 -3.96 -1.34 -9.62
N TYR A 129 -3.34 -0.28 -10.13
CA TYR A 129 -3.06 -0.14 -11.56
C TYR A 129 -2.16 -1.26 -12.06
N LYS A 130 -1.06 -1.53 -11.33
CA LYS A 130 -0.14 -2.62 -11.65
C LYS A 130 -0.89 -3.95 -11.76
N ARG A 131 -1.63 -4.33 -10.71
CA ARG A 131 -2.40 -5.58 -10.69
C ARG A 131 -3.43 -5.67 -11.81
N HIS A 132 -4.11 -4.57 -12.13
CA HIS A 132 -5.10 -4.56 -13.20
C HIS A 132 -4.44 -4.69 -14.59
N LEU A 133 -3.31 -4.02 -14.84
CA LEU A 133 -2.57 -4.13 -16.09
C LEU A 133 -1.88 -5.49 -16.22
N ASP A 134 -1.50 -6.13 -15.11
CA ASP A 134 -1.02 -7.52 -15.11
C ASP A 134 -2.09 -8.49 -15.65
N HIS A 135 -3.39 -8.22 -15.45
CA HIS A 135 -4.44 -9.03 -16.10
C HIS A 135 -4.39 -8.94 -17.62
N LEU A 136 -4.13 -7.75 -18.17
CA LEU A 136 -3.97 -7.56 -19.62
C LEU A 136 -2.71 -8.27 -20.13
N ILE A 137 -1.58 -8.15 -19.43
CA ILE A 137 -0.34 -8.88 -19.78
C ILE A 137 -0.60 -10.40 -19.79
N ASN A 138 -1.28 -10.91 -18.77
CA ASN A 138 -1.59 -12.35 -18.68
C ASN A 138 -2.51 -12.82 -19.79
N TYR A 139 -3.49 -12.01 -20.19
CA TYR A 139 -4.33 -12.27 -21.35
C TYR A 139 -3.50 -12.36 -22.65
N LEU A 140 -2.64 -11.37 -22.91
CA LEU A 140 -1.77 -11.37 -24.09
C LEU A 140 -0.85 -12.61 -24.12
N ASN A 141 -0.34 -13.03 -22.96
CA ASN A 141 0.49 -14.22 -22.85
C ASN A 141 -0.27 -15.51 -23.17
N ARG A 142 -1.51 -15.67 -22.68
CA ARG A 142 -2.34 -16.86 -22.94
C ARG A 142 -2.70 -17.00 -24.42
N HIS A 143 -2.98 -15.88 -25.08
CA HIS A 143 -3.36 -15.84 -26.50
C HIS A 143 -2.17 -15.69 -27.46
N GLN A 144 -0.94 -15.87 -26.99
CA GLN A 144 0.29 -15.75 -27.80
C GLN A 144 0.42 -14.40 -28.54
N ASN A 145 -0.17 -13.34 -27.96
CA ASN A 145 -0.20 -11.98 -28.48
C ASN A 145 0.84 -11.08 -27.78
N GLN A 146 1.98 -11.63 -27.36
CA GLN A 146 3.01 -10.86 -26.62
C GLN A 146 3.71 -9.79 -27.48
N SER A 147 3.65 -9.94 -28.81
CA SER A 147 4.18 -8.99 -29.78
C SER A 147 3.22 -7.85 -30.11
N LEU A 148 1.97 -7.89 -29.61
CA LEU A 148 0.95 -6.90 -29.91
C LEU A 148 1.39 -5.50 -29.44
N THR A 149 1.26 -4.53 -30.34
CA THR A 149 1.69 -3.15 -30.12
C THR A 149 0.53 -2.26 -29.66
N LEU A 150 0.84 -1.03 -29.24
CA LEU A 150 -0.16 -0.05 -28.78
C LEU A 150 -1.23 0.25 -29.84
N GLU A 151 -0.85 0.37 -31.12
CA GLU A 151 -1.77 0.67 -32.22
C GLU A 151 -2.61 -0.54 -32.66
N GLN A 152 -2.08 -1.75 -32.46
CA GLN A 152 -2.72 -2.99 -32.92
C GLN A 152 -3.78 -3.53 -31.96
N LEU A 153 -3.82 -3.09 -30.70
CA LEU A 153 -4.90 -3.47 -29.79
C LEU A 153 -6.14 -2.66 -30.12
N ASP A 154 -7.08 -3.30 -30.79
CA ASP A 154 -8.35 -2.71 -31.19
C ASP A 154 -9.48 -3.00 -30.18
N ILE A 155 -10.67 -2.49 -30.51
CA ILE A 155 -11.88 -2.67 -29.71
C ILE A 155 -12.33 -4.14 -29.62
N GLN A 156 -12.09 -4.97 -30.65
CA GLN A 156 -12.50 -6.38 -30.64
C GLN A 156 -11.66 -7.17 -29.64
N ILE A 157 -10.33 -6.97 -29.64
CA ILE A 157 -9.43 -7.56 -28.65
C ILE A 157 -9.79 -7.09 -27.24
N ALA A 158 -10.13 -5.80 -27.08
CA ALA A 158 -10.54 -5.26 -25.79
C ALA A 158 -11.85 -5.90 -25.28
N TYR A 159 -12.85 -6.14 -26.14
CA TYR A 159 -14.07 -6.87 -25.77
C TYR A 159 -13.74 -8.30 -25.32
N GLN A 160 -13.01 -9.06 -26.16
CA GLN A 160 -12.59 -10.43 -25.85
C GLN A 160 -11.87 -10.52 -24.51
N PHE A 161 -10.91 -9.63 -24.26
CA PHE A 161 -10.22 -9.54 -22.98
C PHE A 161 -11.19 -9.31 -21.82
N THR A 162 -12.10 -8.33 -21.94
CA THR A 162 -13.01 -8.02 -20.83
C THR A 162 -14.08 -9.08 -20.59
N ASP A 163 -14.45 -9.84 -21.61
CA ASP A 163 -15.37 -10.98 -21.50
C ASP A 163 -14.66 -12.16 -20.81
N GLU A 164 -13.40 -12.43 -21.15
CA GLU A 164 -12.58 -13.45 -20.51
C GLU A 164 -12.39 -13.21 -19.01
N LEU A 165 -12.30 -11.94 -18.58
CA LEU A 165 -12.25 -11.60 -17.15
C LEU A 165 -13.44 -12.18 -16.38
N ILE A 166 -14.61 -12.31 -17.01
CA ILE A 166 -15.81 -12.89 -16.42
C ILE A 166 -15.88 -14.40 -16.69
N SER A 167 -15.74 -14.82 -17.95
CA SER A 167 -16.02 -16.20 -18.36
C SER A 167 -14.96 -17.19 -17.90
N GLU A 168 -13.68 -16.79 -17.88
CA GLU A 168 -12.56 -17.69 -17.57
C GLU A 168 -11.90 -17.34 -16.23
N VAL A 169 -11.57 -16.06 -16.01
CA VAL A 169 -10.92 -15.62 -14.76
C VAL A 169 -11.93 -15.57 -13.60
N LYS A 170 -13.24 -15.61 -13.89
CA LYS A 170 -14.35 -15.60 -12.92
C LYS A 170 -14.34 -14.38 -12.00
N HIS A 171 -13.90 -13.22 -12.49
CA HIS A 171 -14.05 -11.97 -11.74
C HIS A 171 -15.52 -11.55 -11.64
N GLY A 172 -15.90 -10.96 -10.51
CA GLY A 172 -17.18 -10.27 -10.41
C GLY A 172 -17.19 -8.95 -11.22
N ASN A 173 -18.39 -8.47 -11.56
CA ASN A 173 -18.62 -7.26 -12.37
C ASN A 173 -17.78 -6.05 -11.92
N ARG A 174 -17.64 -5.84 -10.60
CA ARG A 174 -16.86 -4.72 -10.06
C ARG A 174 -15.38 -4.82 -10.38
N THR A 175 -14.79 -6.00 -10.20
CA THR A 175 -13.37 -6.21 -10.49
C THR A 175 -13.11 -6.08 -11.98
N ARG A 176 -13.98 -6.67 -12.82
CA ARG A 176 -13.91 -6.50 -14.28
C ARG A 176 -13.96 -5.02 -14.67
N ASN A 177 -14.91 -4.24 -14.14
CA ASN A 177 -15.01 -2.82 -14.44
C ASN A 177 -13.77 -2.04 -13.99
N ASN A 178 -13.23 -2.32 -12.80
CA ASN A 178 -12.00 -1.68 -12.33
C ASN A 178 -10.80 -1.97 -13.24
N VAL A 179 -10.68 -3.21 -13.74
CA VAL A 179 -9.63 -3.60 -14.69
C VAL A 179 -9.82 -2.85 -16.01
N LYS A 180 -11.03 -2.89 -16.58
CA LYS A 180 -11.41 -2.16 -17.80
C LYS A 180 -11.12 -0.66 -17.69
N ASP A 181 -11.49 -0.03 -16.57
CA ASP A 181 -11.27 1.40 -16.34
C ASP A 181 -9.78 1.73 -16.23
N THR A 182 -8.99 0.84 -15.61
CA THR A 182 -7.53 1.01 -15.56
C THR A 182 -6.91 0.89 -16.95
N CYS A 183 -7.32 -0.09 -17.76
CA CYS A 183 -6.88 -0.20 -19.14
C CYS A 183 -7.26 1.05 -19.95
N SER A 184 -8.48 1.57 -19.77
CA SER A 184 -8.90 2.82 -20.41
C SER A 184 -8.03 4.01 -19.98
N ILE A 185 -7.67 4.13 -18.69
CA ILE A 185 -6.75 5.16 -18.21
C ILE A 185 -5.36 5.03 -18.85
N PHE A 186 -4.87 3.80 -18.96
CA PHE A 186 -3.59 3.48 -19.61
C PHE A 186 -3.58 3.89 -21.09
N PHE A 187 -4.59 3.53 -21.88
CA PHE A 187 -4.66 3.94 -23.29
C PHE A 187 -4.89 5.45 -23.45
N ASN A 188 -5.74 6.05 -22.62
CA ASN A 188 -5.93 7.51 -22.59
C ASN A 188 -4.63 8.27 -22.29
N TYR A 189 -3.71 7.72 -21.50
CA TYR A 189 -2.41 8.32 -21.24
C TYR A 189 -1.57 8.49 -22.53
N PHE A 190 -1.62 7.51 -23.43
CA PHE A 190 -0.93 7.56 -24.73
C PHE A 190 -1.71 8.38 -25.77
N LYS A 191 -3.05 8.28 -25.78
CA LYS A 191 -3.92 9.11 -26.63
C LYS A 191 -3.72 10.61 -26.38
N LYS A 192 -3.70 11.03 -25.11
CA LYS A 192 -3.45 12.44 -24.73
C LYS A 192 -2.08 12.96 -25.16
N ARG A 193 -1.11 12.06 -25.39
CA ARG A 193 0.23 12.38 -25.89
C ARG A 193 0.34 12.27 -27.41
N ARG A 194 -0.78 12.03 -28.11
CA ARG A 194 -0.84 11.85 -29.56
C ARG A 194 0.04 10.69 -30.06
N ILE A 195 0.28 9.70 -29.21
CA ILE A 195 1.02 8.49 -29.59
C ILE A 195 0.09 7.51 -30.30
N ILE A 196 -1.16 7.39 -29.83
CA ILE A 196 -2.22 6.64 -30.50
C ILE A 196 -3.41 7.57 -30.76
N GLU A 197 -4.25 7.20 -31.72
CA GLU A 197 -5.43 7.99 -32.09
C GLU A 197 -6.62 7.66 -31.21
N GLU A 198 -6.89 6.37 -30.98
CA GLU A 198 -8.08 5.91 -30.29
C GLU A 198 -7.79 5.06 -29.06
N ASN A 199 -8.77 5.05 -28.14
CA ASN A 199 -8.71 4.22 -26.95
C ASN A 199 -9.63 3.00 -27.13
N PRO A 200 -9.09 1.78 -27.20
CA PRO A 200 -9.88 0.57 -27.51
C PRO A 200 -10.87 0.19 -26.39
N PHE A 201 -10.75 0.77 -25.20
CA PHE A 201 -11.66 0.54 -24.07
C PHE A 201 -12.76 1.61 -23.93
N ASN A 202 -12.83 2.60 -24.84
CA ASN A 202 -13.72 3.75 -24.70
C ASN A 202 -15.21 3.38 -24.79
N GLU A 203 -15.56 2.52 -25.74
CA GLU A 203 -16.95 2.09 -25.99
C GLU A 203 -17.41 0.94 -25.10
N ILE A 204 -16.48 0.29 -24.40
CA ILE A 204 -16.80 -0.85 -23.54
C ILE A 204 -17.60 -0.36 -22.32
N GLN A 205 -18.86 -0.80 -22.22
CA GLN A 205 -19.72 -0.40 -21.12
C GLN A 205 -19.33 -1.08 -19.81
N SER A 206 -19.56 -0.37 -18.71
CA SER A 206 -19.39 -0.92 -17.36
C SER A 206 -20.61 -1.76 -16.98
N LEU A 207 -20.36 -2.98 -16.50
CA LEU A 207 -21.44 -3.88 -16.06
C LEU A 207 -22.09 -3.33 -14.78
N ARG A 208 -23.39 -3.63 -14.58
CA ARG A 208 -24.08 -3.26 -13.34
C ARG A 208 -23.37 -3.89 -12.15
N THR A 209 -23.08 -3.07 -11.14
CA THR A 209 -22.49 -3.54 -9.88
C THR A 209 -23.44 -3.26 -8.73
N HIS A 210 -23.52 -4.20 -7.80
CA HIS A 210 -24.13 -3.95 -6.50
C HIS A 210 -23.01 -3.45 -5.59
N ALA A 211 -23.11 -2.19 -5.16
CA ALA A 211 -22.21 -1.71 -4.12
C ALA A 211 -22.47 -2.54 -2.86
N ARG A 212 -21.45 -3.20 -2.33
CA ARG A 212 -21.49 -3.74 -0.97
C ARG A 212 -21.65 -2.54 -0.04
N LYS A 213 -22.86 -2.35 0.47
CA LYS A 213 -23.18 -1.27 1.39
C LYS A 213 -22.67 -1.70 2.77
N TYR A 214 -21.96 -0.80 3.45
CA TYR A 214 -21.68 -1.02 4.86
C TYR A 214 -22.99 -0.87 5.61
N THR A 215 -23.42 -1.93 6.27
CA THR A 215 -24.65 -1.94 7.05
C THR A 215 -24.39 -1.30 8.40
N ALA A 216 -25.29 -0.43 8.83
CA ALA A 216 -25.34 0.01 10.21
C ALA A 216 -25.50 -1.18 11.17
N ILE A 217 -24.85 -1.10 12.34
CA ILE A 217 -24.99 -2.10 13.39
C ILE A 217 -26.25 -1.75 14.19
N SER A 218 -27.14 -2.72 14.39
CA SER A 218 -28.34 -2.51 15.21
C SER A 218 -27.97 -2.16 16.65
N LYS A 219 -28.84 -1.42 17.35
CA LYS A 219 -28.61 -1.06 18.77
C LYS A 219 -28.38 -2.30 19.65
N GLU A 220 -29.07 -3.40 19.37
CA GLU A 220 -28.90 -4.68 20.06
C GLU A 220 -27.52 -5.30 19.80
N HIS A 221 -27.09 -5.35 18.54
CA HIS A 221 -25.78 -5.90 18.17
C HIS A 221 -24.62 -5.04 18.68
N VAL A 222 -24.78 -3.71 18.72
CA VAL A 222 -23.80 -2.82 19.35
C VAL A 222 -23.59 -3.22 20.81
N LYS A 223 -24.67 -3.39 21.60
CA LYS A 223 -24.57 -3.81 23.00
C LYS A 223 -23.88 -5.16 23.15
N LYS A 224 -24.28 -6.17 22.34
CA LYS A 224 -23.68 -7.51 22.36
C LYS A 224 -22.19 -7.49 22.01
N LEU A 225 -21.78 -6.68 21.02
CA LEU A 225 -20.38 -6.55 20.62
C LEU A 225 -19.54 -5.88 21.70
N LEU A 226 -20.01 -4.75 22.26
CA LEU A 226 -19.31 -4.07 23.36
C LEU A 226 -19.16 -4.98 24.58
N GLN A 227 -20.22 -5.71 24.94
CA GLN A 227 -20.16 -6.70 26.02
C GLN A 227 -19.11 -7.79 25.74
N SER A 228 -19.10 -8.33 24.51
CA SER A 228 -18.12 -9.35 24.11
C SER A 228 -16.67 -8.84 24.16
N PHE A 229 -16.42 -7.57 23.83
CA PHE A 229 -15.08 -6.98 23.97
C PHE A 229 -14.65 -6.87 25.43
N GLN A 230 -15.56 -6.51 26.33
CA GLN A 230 -15.26 -6.42 27.77
C GLN A 230 -14.99 -7.80 28.39
N GLU A 231 -15.84 -8.80 28.09
CA GLU A 231 -15.70 -10.17 28.63
C GLU A 231 -14.40 -10.87 28.20
N SER A 232 -13.86 -10.49 27.05
CA SER A 232 -12.61 -11.02 26.49
C SER A 232 -11.40 -10.14 26.77
N GLU A 233 -11.57 -9.06 27.53
CA GLU A 233 -10.55 -8.04 27.81
C GLU A 233 -9.93 -7.42 26.54
N ASP A 234 -10.69 -7.36 25.42
CA ASP A 234 -10.27 -6.69 24.19
C ASP A 234 -10.49 -5.17 24.27
N LEU A 235 -9.83 -4.53 25.24
CA LEU A 235 -9.96 -3.11 25.53
C LEU A 235 -9.50 -2.21 24.38
N GLN A 236 -8.53 -2.67 23.57
CA GLN A 236 -8.05 -1.94 22.40
C GLN A 236 -9.06 -1.90 21.28
N LEU A 237 -9.75 -3.01 20.99
CA LEU A 237 -10.80 -3.03 19.98
C LEU A 237 -12.02 -2.23 20.46
N ASP A 238 -12.40 -2.36 21.74
CA ASP A 238 -13.46 -1.56 22.37
C ASP A 238 -13.22 -0.05 22.20
N LEU A 239 -12.01 0.42 22.53
CA LEU A 239 -11.62 1.81 22.33
C LEU A 239 -11.62 2.18 20.85
N PHE A 240 -11.12 1.31 19.97
CA PHE A 240 -11.03 1.56 18.54
C PHE A 240 -12.40 1.82 17.92
N VAL A 241 -13.38 0.94 18.20
CA VAL A 241 -14.72 1.09 17.62
C VAL A 241 -15.45 2.31 18.17
N GLN A 242 -15.16 2.74 19.41
CA GLN A 242 -15.73 3.94 20.00
C GLN A 242 -15.17 5.22 19.37
N PHE A 243 -13.87 5.28 19.10
CA PHE A 243 -13.29 6.37 18.31
C PHE A 243 -13.93 6.45 16.92
N GLU A 244 -14.12 5.30 16.27
CA GLU A 244 -14.73 5.26 14.96
C GLU A 244 -16.20 5.71 14.97
N TYR A 245 -16.97 5.25 15.97
CA TYR A 245 -18.37 5.62 16.17
C TYR A 245 -18.55 7.11 16.49
N TYR A 246 -17.80 7.65 17.45
CA TYR A 246 -18.00 9.03 17.90
C TYR A 246 -17.29 10.07 17.05
N ALA A 247 -16.12 9.77 16.47
CA ALA A 247 -15.31 10.74 15.70
C ALA A 247 -15.39 10.52 14.17
N ALA A 248 -16.13 9.51 13.70
CA ALA A 248 -16.29 9.21 12.28
C ALA A 248 -14.94 9.12 11.52
N LEU A 249 -13.89 8.64 12.18
CA LEU A 249 -12.55 8.46 11.63
C LEU A 249 -12.50 7.23 10.73
N ARG A 250 -11.79 7.29 9.60
CA ARG A 250 -11.63 6.11 8.73
C ARG A 250 -10.64 5.13 9.38
N PRO A 251 -10.99 3.85 9.53
CA PRO A 251 -10.25 2.91 10.37
C PRO A 251 -8.82 2.68 9.88
N ASN A 252 -8.61 2.55 8.57
CA ASN A 252 -7.32 2.17 8.00
C ASN A 252 -6.32 3.31 7.81
N LYS A 253 -6.81 4.48 7.34
CA LYS A 253 -5.97 5.63 6.93
C LYS A 253 -5.85 6.69 8.01
N GLU A 254 -6.87 6.83 8.87
CA GLU A 254 -6.92 7.88 9.89
C GLU A 254 -6.72 7.26 11.28
N LEU A 255 -7.68 6.45 11.75
CA LEU A 255 -7.72 6.01 13.14
C LEU A 255 -6.54 5.13 13.55
N ARG A 256 -6.17 4.14 12.72
CA ARG A 256 -5.01 3.27 12.95
C ARG A 256 -3.69 4.02 13.05
N LEU A 257 -3.58 5.19 12.41
CA LEU A 257 -2.38 6.01 12.36
C LEU A 257 -2.46 7.23 13.29
N LEU A 258 -3.52 7.32 14.10
CA LEU A 258 -3.76 8.43 15.00
C LEU A 258 -2.77 8.41 16.16
N LYS A 259 -2.14 9.55 16.42
CA LYS A 259 -1.18 9.71 17.50
C LYS A 259 -1.76 10.43 18.70
N ILE A 260 -1.07 10.35 19.84
CA ILE A 260 -1.46 11.04 21.06
C ILE A 260 -1.47 12.56 20.86
N GLU A 261 -0.47 13.11 20.18
CA GLU A 261 -0.38 14.55 19.86
C GLU A 261 -1.53 15.08 18.99
N ASP A 262 -2.25 14.20 18.29
CA ASP A 262 -3.40 14.57 17.48
C ASP A 262 -4.69 14.74 18.33
N ILE A 263 -4.74 14.23 19.57
CA ILE A 263 -5.84 14.44 20.50
C ILE A 263 -5.64 15.76 21.25
N LEU A 264 -6.33 16.81 20.78
CA LEU A 264 -6.35 18.11 21.42
C LEU A 264 -7.41 18.16 22.53
N ASP A 265 -7.62 19.32 23.16
CA ASP A 265 -8.60 19.49 24.24
C ASP A 265 -10.04 19.15 23.78
N LYS A 266 -10.51 19.77 22.69
CA LYS A 266 -11.88 19.57 22.17
C LYS A 266 -11.97 18.89 20.80
N THR A 267 -10.84 18.66 20.15
CA THR A 267 -10.82 18.12 18.79
C THR A 267 -9.73 17.09 18.56
N ILE A 268 -9.93 16.24 17.55
CA ILE A 268 -8.90 15.35 17.01
C ILE A 268 -8.44 15.95 15.67
N ALA A 269 -7.15 16.16 15.53
CA ALA A 269 -6.54 16.66 14.31
C ALA A 269 -6.27 15.48 13.34
N VAL A 270 -6.85 15.53 12.14
CA VAL A 270 -6.79 14.45 11.15
C VAL A 270 -6.02 14.95 9.92
N PRO A 271 -4.94 14.27 9.50
CA PRO A 271 -4.23 14.61 8.27
C PRO A 271 -5.17 14.58 7.06
N CYS A 272 -5.16 15.63 6.23
CA CYS A 272 -5.95 15.64 5.01
C CYS A 272 -5.33 14.70 3.96
N ASP A 273 -6.13 13.78 3.42
CA ASP A 273 -5.71 12.85 2.35
C ASP A 273 -5.19 13.57 1.08
N THR A 274 -5.54 14.85 0.87
CA THR A 274 -5.30 15.58 -0.39
C THR A 274 -4.36 16.78 -0.30
N SER A 275 -3.91 17.21 0.89
CA SER A 275 -3.21 18.49 0.98
C SER A 275 -1.70 18.32 0.76
N LYS A 276 -1.23 18.86 -0.38
CA LYS A 276 0.20 19.15 -0.60
C LYS A 276 0.78 20.14 0.43
N ASN A 277 -0.08 20.73 1.29
CA ASN A 277 0.24 21.78 2.26
C ASN A 277 0.07 21.35 3.74
N LYS A 278 -0.07 20.07 4.07
CA LYS A 278 -0.18 19.57 5.47
C LYS A 278 -1.34 20.18 6.29
N GLU A 279 -2.37 20.74 5.66
CA GLU A 279 -3.58 21.16 6.39
C GLU A 279 -4.23 19.93 7.04
N LYS A 280 -4.52 20.04 8.34
CA LYS A 280 -5.26 19.04 9.12
C LYS A 280 -6.72 19.49 9.23
N GLU A 281 -7.64 18.56 9.03
CA GLU A 281 -9.05 18.78 9.37
C GLU A 281 -9.28 18.40 10.84
N HIS A 282 -10.30 18.97 11.46
CA HIS A 282 -10.59 18.73 12.88
C HIS A 282 -11.94 18.04 13.07
N VAL A 283 -11.98 17.11 14.03
CA VAL A 283 -13.21 16.43 14.47
C VAL A 283 -13.48 16.80 15.90
N ARG A 284 -14.71 17.18 16.24
CA ARG A 284 -15.07 17.44 17.63
C ARG A 284 -15.08 16.14 18.45
N ILE A 285 -14.51 16.20 19.65
CA ILE A 285 -14.57 15.11 20.61
C ILE A 285 -15.94 15.17 21.29
N ALA A 286 -16.77 14.15 21.09
CA ALA A 286 -18.04 14.04 21.79
C ALA A 286 -17.80 13.70 23.28
N PRO A 287 -18.67 14.14 24.22
CA PRO A 287 -18.48 13.87 25.64
C PRO A 287 -18.27 12.37 26.00
N PRO A 288 -18.98 11.41 25.38
CA PRO A 288 -18.70 9.98 25.63
C PRO A 288 -17.29 9.55 25.22
N LEU A 289 -16.76 10.11 24.13
CA LEU A 289 -15.39 9.83 23.67
C LEU A 289 -14.35 10.47 24.59
N GLU A 290 -14.60 11.69 25.07
CA GLU A 290 -13.74 12.36 26.05
C GLU A 290 -13.61 11.53 27.33
N LYS A 291 -14.72 10.95 27.82
CA LYS A 291 -14.70 10.03 28.96
C LYS A 291 -13.76 8.85 28.71
N LYS A 292 -13.80 8.24 27.51
CA LYS A 292 -12.91 7.14 27.14
C LYS A 292 -11.44 7.57 27.04
N ILE A 293 -11.18 8.76 26.51
CA ILE A 293 -9.82 9.33 26.47
C ILE A 293 -9.24 9.46 27.89
N GLN A 294 -10.07 9.87 28.86
CA GLN A 294 -9.69 10.00 30.27
C GLN A 294 -9.53 8.64 30.96
N GLU A 295 -10.49 7.71 30.79
CA GLU A 295 -10.45 6.35 31.36
C GLU A 295 -9.16 5.60 30.95
N HIS A 296 -8.69 5.79 29.72
CA HIS A 296 -7.45 5.18 29.22
C HIS A 296 -6.19 6.05 29.44
N ASN A 297 -6.32 7.22 30.10
CA ASN A 297 -5.25 8.18 30.32
C ASN A 297 -4.45 8.52 29.04
N LEU A 298 -5.11 8.64 27.87
CA LEU A 298 -4.38 8.74 26.60
C LEU A 298 -3.46 9.96 26.54
N ARG A 299 -3.89 11.11 27.10
CA ARG A 299 -3.10 12.36 27.07
C ARG A 299 -1.85 12.34 27.97
N SER A 300 -1.63 11.30 28.79
CA SER A 300 -0.41 11.16 29.58
C SER A 300 0.71 10.40 28.87
N TYR A 301 0.41 9.77 27.73
CA TYR A 301 1.40 9.06 26.92
C TYR A 301 2.26 10.05 26.10
N PRO A 302 3.45 9.63 25.64
CA PRO A 302 4.26 10.43 24.72
C PRO A 302 3.49 10.82 23.45
N GLY A 303 3.62 12.08 23.03
CA GLY A 303 2.84 12.64 21.92
C GLY A 303 3.00 11.91 20.58
N ASP A 304 4.20 11.40 20.30
CA ASP A 304 4.53 10.74 19.03
C ASP A 304 4.03 9.28 18.96
N TYR A 305 3.51 8.72 20.06
CA TYR A 305 2.97 7.37 20.12
C TYR A 305 1.65 7.26 19.38
N TYR A 306 1.43 6.11 18.75
CA TYR A 306 0.14 5.73 18.20
C TYR A 306 -0.78 5.26 19.33
N ILE A 307 -2.05 5.67 19.30
CA ILE A 307 -3.06 5.21 20.27
C ILE A 307 -3.27 3.69 20.14
N PHE A 308 -3.28 3.19 18.90
CA PHE A 308 -3.52 1.78 18.59
C PHE A 308 -2.25 1.10 18.11
N SER A 309 -1.48 0.55 19.06
CA SER A 309 -0.19 -0.08 18.82
C SER A 309 -0.23 -1.61 18.93
N LYS A 310 0.86 -2.27 18.52
CA LYS A 310 0.99 -3.74 18.56
C LYS A 310 0.88 -4.36 19.96
N ASN A 311 1.20 -3.60 21.01
CA ASN A 311 1.34 -4.13 22.37
C ASN A 311 0.08 -3.97 23.24
N GLY A 312 -1.06 -3.64 22.64
CA GLY A 312 -2.31 -3.49 23.39
C GLY A 312 -2.47 -2.13 24.11
N LEU A 313 -1.44 -1.29 24.10
CA LEU A 313 -1.40 0.05 24.71
C LEU A 313 -0.83 1.07 23.72
N PRO A 314 -0.95 2.39 23.95
CA PRO A 314 -0.28 3.36 23.09
C PRO A 314 1.24 3.13 23.01
N GLY A 315 1.80 3.26 21.81
CA GLY A 315 3.20 2.87 21.56
C GLY A 315 3.76 3.35 20.23
N PRO A 316 5.07 3.18 19.99
CA PRO A 316 5.76 3.71 18.81
C PRO A 316 5.39 2.98 17.51
N GLU A 317 4.84 1.76 17.58
CA GLU A 317 4.52 0.94 16.42
C GLU A 317 3.02 0.72 16.24
N HIS A 318 2.44 1.29 15.18
CA HIS A 318 1.02 1.11 14.87
C HIS A 318 0.66 -0.33 14.44
N ASN A 319 -0.63 -0.66 14.57
CA ASN A 319 -1.17 -1.93 14.09
C ASN A 319 -1.16 -2.09 12.56
N GLY A 320 -1.17 -3.34 12.08
CA GLY A 320 -1.32 -3.66 10.65
C GLY A 320 -2.74 -3.32 10.14
N LYS A 321 -2.89 -3.04 8.83
CA LYS A 321 -4.18 -2.63 8.22
C LYS A 321 -5.34 -3.59 8.55
N LYS A 322 -5.08 -4.90 8.61
CA LYS A 322 -6.12 -5.92 8.85
C LYS A 322 -6.31 -6.28 10.33
N TYR A 323 -5.48 -5.75 11.23
CA TYR A 323 -5.41 -6.24 12.62
C TYR A 323 -6.76 -6.16 13.35
N GLN A 324 -7.34 -4.95 13.45
CA GLN A 324 -8.64 -4.77 14.13
C GLN A 324 -9.78 -5.47 13.39
N TYR A 325 -9.73 -5.54 12.05
CA TYR A 325 -10.73 -6.26 11.25
C TYR A 325 -10.76 -7.77 11.55
N MET A 326 -9.59 -8.38 11.73
CA MET A 326 -9.51 -9.81 12.07
C MET A 326 -10.07 -10.05 13.47
N ARG A 327 -9.69 -9.25 14.46
CA ARG A 327 -10.21 -9.36 15.84
C ARG A 327 -11.72 -9.16 15.91
N HIS A 328 -12.24 -8.09 15.30
CA HIS A 328 -13.68 -7.85 15.20
C HIS A 328 -14.43 -9.03 14.56
N ARG A 329 -13.84 -9.65 13.53
CA ARG A 329 -14.45 -10.83 12.88
C ARG A 329 -14.56 -12.03 13.83
N GLU A 330 -13.60 -12.22 14.73
CA GLU A 330 -13.67 -13.30 15.72
C GLU A 330 -14.84 -13.08 16.71
N HIS A 331 -15.09 -11.84 17.14
CA HIS A 331 -16.29 -11.52 17.95
C HIS A 331 -17.60 -11.76 17.19
N LEU A 332 -17.67 -11.36 15.92
CA LEU A 332 -18.85 -11.62 15.09
C LEU A 332 -19.16 -13.11 14.97
N LYS A 333 -18.13 -13.95 14.81
CA LYS A 333 -18.27 -15.41 14.75
C LYS A 333 -18.69 -15.98 16.11
N ALA A 334 -18.07 -15.53 17.20
CA ALA A 334 -18.41 -15.98 18.55
C ALA A 334 -19.88 -15.69 18.88
N LEU A 335 -20.39 -14.54 18.44
CA LEU A 335 -21.79 -14.13 18.58
C LEU A 335 -22.72 -14.71 17.51
N LYS A 336 -22.20 -15.47 16.53
CA LYS A 336 -22.94 -16.08 15.40
C LYS A 336 -23.68 -15.07 14.51
N ILE A 337 -23.15 -13.86 14.37
CA ILE A 337 -23.73 -12.76 13.58
C ILE A 337 -22.85 -12.34 12.40
N ASP A 338 -21.84 -13.12 12.04
CA ASP A 338 -20.91 -12.84 10.94
C ASP A 338 -21.59 -12.85 9.54
N HIS A 339 -22.71 -13.55 9.41
CA HIS A 339 -23.56 -13.54 8.21
C HIS A 339 -24.17 -12.15 7.91
N LEU A 340 -24.29 -11.27 8.91
CA LEU A 340 -24.80 -9.89 8.75
C LEU A 340 -23.80 -8.95 8.05
N GLN A 341 -22.57 -9.43 7.82
CA GLN A 341 -21.51 -8.70 7.11
C GLN A 341 -21.10 -7.38 7.76
N TYR A 342 -21.29 -7.23 9.06
CA TYR A 342 -20.69 -6.12 9.81
C TYR A 342 -19.16 -6.19 9.72
N ASP A 343 -18.54 -5.02 9.72
CA ASP A 343 -17.10 -4.90 9.91
C ASP A 343 -16.79 -3.67 10.75
N VAL A 344 -15.50 -3.39 10.92
CA VAL A 344 -15.04 -2.23 11.69
C VAL A 344 -15.62 -0.92 11.14
N TYR A 345 -15.77 -0.78 9.82
CA TYR A 345 -16.35 0.40 9.18
C TYR A 345 -17.84 0.61 9.48
N SER A 346 -18.56 -0.47 9.82
CA SER A 346 -19.97 -0.39 10.23
C SER A 346 -20.17 0.48 11.47
N TRP A 347 -19.17 0.61 12.35
CA TRP A 347 -19.26 1.46 13.54
C TRP A 347 -19.33 2.94 13.19
N LYS A 348 -18.51 3.40 12.23
CA LYS A 348 -18.59 4.76 11.70
C LYS A 348 -19.98 5.02 11.14
N HIS A 349 -20.50 4.08 10.35
CA HIS A 349 -21.82 4.23 9.75
C HIS A 349 -22.93 4.35 10.80
N SER A 350 -22.87 3.51 11.84
CA SER A 350 -23.79 3.53 12.97
C SER A 350 -23.72 4.84 13.76
N GLY A 351 -22.51 5.36 13.99
CA GLY A 351 -22.30 6.63 14.70
C GLY A 351 -22.81 7.84 13.92
N VAL A 352 -22.66 7.83 12.59
CA VAL A 352 -23.20 8.88 11.71
C VAL A 352 -24.73 8.91 11.75
N ILE A 353 -25.38 7.74 11.70
CA ILE A 353 -26.84 7.65 11.85
C ILE A 353 -27.26 8.15 13.24
N ALA A 354 -26.57 7.72 14.29
CA ALA A 354 -26.89 8.15 15.66
C ALA A 354 -26.74 9.66 15.87
N LEU A 355 -25.69 10.27 15.31
CA LEU A 355 -25.51 11.72 15.35
C LEU A 355 -26.64 12.45 14.60
N PHE A 356 -27.04 11.94 13.43
CA PHE A 356 -28.16 12.51 12.69
C PHE A 356 -29.47 12.40 13.48
N LEU A 357 -29.77 11.22 14.03
CA LEU A 357 -30.99 11.01 14.85
C LEU A 357 -31.04 11.95 16.05
N ALA A 358 -29.91 12.19 16.72
CA ALA A 358 -29.82 13.05 17.89
C ALA A 358 -29.93 14.54 17.58
N THR A 359 -29.53 14.98 16.38
CA THR A 359 -29.38 16.41 16.06
C THR A 359 -30.31 16.91 14.98
N GLN A 360 -30.84 16.00 14.15
CA GLN A 360 -31.62 16.28 12.94
C GLN A 360 -30.94 17.30 12.01
N ASN A 361 -29.61 17.44 12.10
CA ASN A 361 -28.83 18.45 11.39
C ASN A 361 -27.85 17.80 10.42
N LEU A 362 -28.26 17.73 9.14
CA LEU A 362 -27.46 17.10 8.08
C LEU A 362 -26.11 17.81 7.85
N GLU A 363 -26.08 19.13 8.00
CA GLU A 363 -24.87 19.93 7.79
C GLU A 363 -23.86 19.69 8.91
N LEU A 364 -24.32 19.60 10.16
CA LEU A 364 -23.48 19.19 11.29
C LEU A 364 -22.87 17.81 11.05
N VAL A 365 -23.66 16.84 10.59
CA VAL A 365 -23.18 15.49 10.29
C VAL A 365 -22.16 15.50 9.15
N ARG A 366 -22.41 16.29 8.09
CA ARG A 366 -21.48 16.45 6.96
C ARG A 366 -20.13 17.01 7.43
N GLN A 367 -20.17 18.07 8.24
CA GLN A 367 -18.97 18.69 8.82
C GLN A 367 -18.23 17.71 9.73
N HIS A 368 -18.95 17.00 10.60
CA HIS A 368 -18.37 16.00 11.51
C HIS A 368 -17.67 14.86 10.75
N CYS A 369 -18.26 14.41 9.66
CA CYS A 369 -17.67 13.39 8.78
C CYS A 369 -16.58 13.91 7.84
N ARG A 370 -16.38 15.23 7.78
CA ARG A 370 -15.45 15.91 6.85
C ARG A 370 -15.76 15.59 5.38
N HIS A 371 -17.04 15.49 5.04
CA HIS A 371 -17.46 15.23 3.66
C HIS A 371 -17.56 16.54 2.88
N LYS A 372 -16.88 16.62 1.74
CA LYS A 372 -16.98 17.78 0.82
C LYS A 372 -18.39 17.97 0.26
N ASP A 373 -19.10 16.88 0.03
CA ASP A 373 -20.40 16.86 -0.63
C ASP A 373 -21.47 16.19 0.27
N VAL A 374 -22.62 16.86 0.41
CA VAL A 374 -23.80 16.37 1.15
C VAL A 374 -24.27 15.03 0.60
N ALA A 375 -24.18 14.79 -0.71
CA ALA A 375 -24.60 13.50 -1.29
C ALA A 375 -23.78 12.32 -0.75
N THR A 376 -22.55 12.56 -0.28
CA THR A 376 -21.76 11.53 0.41
C THR A 376 -22.32 11.24 1.80
N THR A 377 -22.78 12.26 2.54
CA THR A 377 -23.44 12.09 3.84
C THR A 377 -24.78 11.37 3.70
N ILE A 378 -25.59 11.70 2.69
CA ILE A 378 -26.87 11.04 2.42
C ILE A 378 -26.70 9.52 2.21
N LYS A 379 -25.56 9.06 1.68
CA LYS A 379 -25.29 7.61 1.53
C LYS A 379 -25.28 6.87 2.87
N TYR A 380 -24.96 7.55 3.98
CA TYR A 380 -25.00 6.98 5.32
C TYR A 380 -26.41 6.89 5.90
N LEU A 381 -27.31 7.79 5.50
CA LEU A 381 -28.67 7.86 6.04
C LEU A 381 -29.65 6.93 5.32
N ARG A 382 -29.17 6.05 4.43
CA ARG A 382 -30.01 5.09 3.73
C ARG A 382 -30.58 4.02 4.65
N ASP A 383 -29.83 3.67 5.68
CA ASP A 383 -30.25 2.68 6.67
C ASP A 383 -31.03 3.33 7.83
N LEU A 384 -31.31 4.64 7.76
CA LEU A 384 -32.03 5.39 8.80
C LEU A 384 -33.37 4.76 9.16
N GLY A 385 -34.11 4.24 8.16
CA GLY A 385 -35.39 3.55 8.38
C GLY A 385 -35.29 2.31 9.27
N GLN A 386 -34.11 1.70 9.44
CA GLN A 386 -33.91 0.59 10.39
C GLN A 386 -33.81 1.07 11.85
N PHE A 387 -33.65 2.37 12.08
CA PHE A 387 -33.47 2.98 13.40
C PHE A 387 -34.60 3.94 13.77
N THR A 388 -35.47 4.28 12.82
CA THR A 388 -36.65 5.12 13.03
C THR A 388 -37.83 4.24 13.40
N ASP A 389 -38.53 4.61 14.47
CA ASP A 389 -39.82 4.02 14.78
C ASP A 389 -40.87 4.61 13.84
N TYR A 390 -41.48 3.76 13.01
CA TYR A 390 -42.47 4.20 12.02
C TYR A 390 -43.82 4.53 12.64
N ASP A 391 -44.00 4.37 13.95
CA ASP A 391 -45.25 4.70 14.64
C ASP A 391 -45.68 6.17 14.46
N GLU A 392 -44.78 7.07 14.09
CA GLU A 392 -45.11 8.45 13.73
C GLU A 392 -45.96 8.54 12.44
N ILE A 393 -45.89 7.57 11.53
CA ILE A 393 -46.74 7.51 10.35
C ILE A 393 -48.22 7.37 10.73
N ASN A 394 -48.50 6.82 11.92
CA ASN A 394 -49.86 6.68 12.43
C ASN A 394 -50.43 8.02 12.92
N LYS A 395 -49.63 9.09 12.97
CA LYS A 395 -50.07 10.47 13.25
C LYS A 395 -50.48 11.23 11.98
N PHE A 396 -50.47 10.57 10.82
CA PHE A 396 -50.89 11.20 9.56
C PHE A 396 -52.39 11.48 9.60
N PRO A 397 -52.83 12.75 9.45
CA PRO A 397 -54.23 13.09 9.62
C PRO A 397 -55.09 12.51 8.50
N GLU A 398 -56.33 12.14 8.84
CA GLU A 398 -57.38 11.86 7.84
C GLU A 398 -57.75 13.16 7.10
N ILE A 399 -58.17 13.03 5.84
CA ILE A 399 -58.56 14.15 4.96
C ILE A 399 -59.91 14.74 5.38
#